data_AF-A0A955N6E5-F1
#
_entry.id   AF-A0A955N6E5-F1
#
_cell.length_a   1.000
_cell.length_b   1.000
_cell.length_c   1.000
_cell.angle_alpha   90.00
_cell.angle_beta   90.00
_cell.angle_gamma   90.00
#
_symmetry.space_group_name_H-M   'P 1'
#
loop_
_entity.id
_entity.type
_entity.pdbx_description
1 polymer ?
#
loop_
_entity_poly.entity_id
_entity_poly.type
_entity_poly.pdbx_seq_one_letter_code
_entity_poly.pdbx_strand_id
1 'polypeptide(L)'
;MPTADFHNKPFDEGTLTKLEIFELYTRGWLPVFLSAERPHYKEVHIFDFFSGPGTDSTSAPGSPLRLIRQLRNYKELLERSAVRIHVHFYDEDPDKIAQLKIYIDLHRCDLSNVTFDIQSLRFEDAFRVSAQTLANPKIAKLVFIDQTGVAQVT
;
A
#
# COMPACT_ATOMS: atom_id res chain seq x y z
N MET A 1 -26.84 -9.47 -7.14
CA MET A 1 -25.48 -9.27 -6.61
C MET A 1 -24.85 -8.14 -7.41
N PRO A 2 -24.23 -7.10 -6.84
CA PRO A 2 -23.50 -6.17 -7.68
C PRO A 2 -22.18 -6.83 -8.08
N THR A 3 -22.22 -7.59 -9.17
CA THR A 3 -21.10 -8.10 -9.98
C THR A 3 -20.61 -6.99 -10.90
N ALA A 4 -20.33 -5.81 -10.35
CA ALA A 4 -19.75 -4.71 -11.11
C ALA A 4 -18.40 -4.40 -10.46
N ASP A 5 -17.33 -4.78 -11.14
CA ASP A 5 -15.96 -4.52 -10.70
C ASP A 5 -15.80 -3.03 -10.42
N PHE A 6 -15.59 -2.71 -9.15
CA PHE A 6 -15.60 -1.35 -8.61
C PHE A 6 -14.56 -0.46 -9.33
N HIS A 7 -13.45 -1.06 -9.77
CA HIS A 7 -12.36 -0.35 -10.44
C HIS A 7 -12.64 -0.07 -11.93
N ASN A 8 -13.69 -0.67 -12.51
CA ASN A 8 -14.13 -0.37 -13.87
C ASN A 8 -15.10 0.81 -13.95
N LYS A 9 -15.31 1.51 -12.83
CA LYS A 9 -16.07 2.76 -12.73
C LYS A 9 -15.20 3.84 -12.10
N PRO A 10 -15.50 5.12 -12.33
CA PRO A 10 -14.87 6.20 -11.60
C PRO A 10 -15.08 6.01 -10.09
N PHE A 11 -14.06 6.31 -9.29
CA PHE A 11 -14.20 6.31 -7.83
C PHE A 11 -15.27 7.30 -7.39
N ASP A 12 -16.12 6.86 -6.46
CA ASP A 12 -17.09 7.73 -5.82
C ASP A 12 -16.45 8.65 -4.78
N GLU A 13 -17.21 9.65 -4.31
CA GLU A 13 -16.75 10.62 -3.31
C GLU A 13 -16.27 9.94 -2.01
N GLY A 14 -16.95 8.87 -1.59
CA GLY A 14 -16.56 8.10 -0.40
C GLY A 14 -15.19 7.45 -0.56
N THR A 15 -14.91 6.88 -1.73
CA THR A 15 -13.61 6.28 -2.06
C THR A 15 -12.52 7.31 -2.18
N LEU A 16 -12.78 8.44 -2.85
CA LEU A 16 -11.83 9.54 -2.92
C LEU A 16 -11.47 10.08 -1.53
N THR A 17 -12.48 10.23 -0.65
CA THR A 17 -12.28 10.65 0.75
C THR A 17 -11.43 9.64 1.53
N LYS A 18 -11.72 8.33 1.41
CA LYS A 18 -10.90 7.28 2.05
C LYS A 18 -9.45 7.30 1.59
N LEU A 19 -9.24 7.45 0.28
CA LEU A 19 -7.91 7.54 -0.33
C LEU A 19 -7.17 8.81 0.12
N GLU A 20 -7.87 9.92 0.28
CA GLU A 20 -7.30 11.15 0.83
C GLU A 20 -6.88 10.97 2.30
N ILE A 21 -7.72 10.34 3.12
CA ILE A 21 -7.38 10.03 4.51
C ILE A 21 -6.12 9.14 4.56
N PHE A 22 -6.08 8.07 3.79
CA PHE A 22 -4.91 7.19 3.69
C PHE A 22 -3.64 7.96 3.29
N GLU A 23 -3.76 8.88 2.34
CA GLU A 23 -2.67 9.73 1.90
C GLU A 23 -2.19 10.71 2.99
N LEU A 24 -3.11 11.33 3.73
CA LEU A 24 -2.78 12.21 4.85
C LEU A 24 -2.10 11.43 5.99
N TYR A 25 -2.57 10.21 6.27
CA TYR A 25 -1.94 9.32 7.25
C TYR A 25 -0.53 8.94 6.84
N THR A 26 -0.33 8.44 5.61
CA THR A 26 1.02 8.07 5.13
C THR A 26 1.97 9.26 5.12
N ARG A 27 1.48 10.46 4.76
CA ARG A 27 2.24 11.70 4.83
C ARG A 27 2.71 12.02 6.25
N GLY A 28 1.85 11.92 7.26
CA GLY A 28 2.21 12.22 8.66
C GLY A 28 2.99 11.10 9.35
N TRP A 29 2.73 9.85 8.97
CA TRP A 29 3.24 8.66 9.65
C TRP A 29 4.67 8.30 9.23
N LEU A 30 5.02 8.40 7.94
CA LEU A 30 6.35 8.03 7.44
C LEU A 30 7.50 8.75 8.16
N PRO A 31 7.50 10.09 8.33
CA PRO A 31 8.60 10.81 8.97
C PRO A 31 8.88 10.37 10.41
N VAL A 32 7.85 9.94 11.15
CA VAL A 32 7.99 9.49 12.55
C VAL A 32 9.01 8.36 12.68
N PHE A 33 9.08 7.47 11.69
CA PHE A 33 9.99 6.33 11.70
C PHE A 33 11.31 6.63 10.97
N LEU A 34 11.31 7.57 10.03
CA LEU A 34 12.44 7.80 9.14
C LEU A 34 13.39 8.91 9.61
N SER A 35 12.90 9.87 10.40
CA SER A 35 13.65 11.09 10.77
C SER A 35 14.72 10.91 11.84
N ALA A 36 14.72 9.81 12.59
CA ALA A 36 15.71 9.58 13.63
C ALA A 36 17.04 9.07 13.03
N GLU A 37 18.16 9.67 13.40
CA GLU A 37 19.51 9.17 13.04
C GLU A 37 19.75 7.74 13.55
N ARG A 38 19.18 7.41 14.73
CA ARG A 38 19.21 6.08 15.34
C ARG A 38 17.77 5.59 15.53
N PRO A 39 17.13 5.07 14.48
CA PRO A 39 15.74 4.69 14.54
C PRO A 39 15.56 3.46 15.45
N HIS A 40 14.52 3.49 16.29
CA HIS A 40 14.16 2.37 17.16
C HIS A 40 13.74 1.15 16.34
N TYR A 41 12.90 1.37 15.33
CA TYR A 41 12.49 0.38 14.35
C TYR A 41 13.45 0.40 13.16
N LYS A 42 13.99 -0.76 12.76
CA LYS A 42 14.86 -0.87 11.56
C LYS A 42 14.09 -1.18 10.30
N GLU A 43 12.85 -1.61 10.45
CA GLU A 43 11.97 -2.05 9.37
C GLU A 43 10.58 -1.43 9.56
N VAL A 44 10.06 -0.94 8.45
CA VAL A 44 8.71 -0.41 8.32
C VAL A 44 7.99 -1.24 7.26
N HIS A 45 6.83 -1.79 7.62
CA HIS A 45 5.98 -2.53 6.69
C HIS A 45 4.68 -1.78 6.45
N ILE A 46 4.31 -1.61 5.18
CA ILE A 46 3.07 -0.96 4.79
C ILE A 46 2.25 -1.96 4.01
N PHE A 47 1.10 -2.34 4.54
CA PHE A 47 0.20 -3.31 3.93
C PHE A 47 -1.01 -2.61 3.33
N ASP A 48 -1.32 -2.95 2.10
CA ASP A 48 -2.60 -2.69 1.46
C ASP A 48 -3.14 -4.03 0.96
N PHE A 49 -4.10 -4.56 1.72
CA PHE A 49 -4.66 -5.90 1.50
C PHE A 49 -5.70 -5.95 0.36
N PHE A 50 -6.13 -4.79 -0.14
CA PHE A 50 -7.13 -4.65 -1.20
C PHE A 50 -6.67 -3.59 -2.22
N SER A 51 -5.46 -3.80 -2.74
CA SER A 51 -4.70 -2.81 -3.50
C SER A 51 -5.30 -2.46 -4.87
N GLY A 52 -6.09 -3.35 -5.46
CA GLY A 52 -6.68 -3.16 -6.77
C GLY A 52 -5.64 -3.02 -7.90
N PRO A 53 -6.06 -2.54 -9.08
CA PRO A 53 -5.17 -2.39 -10.24
C PRO A 53 -4.30 -1.12 -10.19
N GLY A 54 -4.40 -0.31 -9.14
CA GLY A 54 -3.67 0.95 -8.98
C GLY A 54 -4.40 2.21 -9.45
N THR A 55 -5.34 2.11 -10.39
CA THR A 55 -6.20 3.22 -10.85
C THR A 55 -7.67 2.80 -11.00
N ASP A 56 -8.58 3.76 -11.06
CA ASP A 56 -9.94 3.51 -11.58
C ASP A 56 -10.00 3.56 -13.13
N SER A 57 -11.20 3.45 -13.69
CA SER A 57 -11.44 3.49 -15.14
C SER A 57 -11.21 4.85 -15.79
N THR A 58 -11.02 5.90 -15.01
CA THR A 58 -10.67 7.26 -15.46
C THR A 58 -9.22 7.62 -15.18
N SER A 59 -8.40 6.63 -14.81
CA SER A 59 -6.99 6.79 -14.42
C SER A 59 -6.80 7.58 -13.11
N ALA A 60 -7.82 7.71 -12.27
CA ALA A 60 -7.66 8.30 -10.95
C ALA A 60 -6.83 7.35 -10.06
N PRO A 61 -5.81 7.86 -9.34
CA PRO A 61 -4.90 7.01 -8.58
C PRO A 61 -5.57 6.42 -7.34
N GLY A 62 -5.44 5.11 -7.17
CA GLY A 62 -5.80 4.35 -5.98
C GLY A 62 -4.72 4.39 -4.90
N SER A 63 -4.90 3.59 -3.85
CA SER A 63 -3.99 3.53 -2.69
C SER A 63 -2.54 3.21 -3.06
N PRO A 64 -2.22 2.28 -3.99
CA PRO A 64 -0.82 1.97 -4.29
C PRO A 64 -0.04 3.14 -4.87
N LEU A 65 -0.63 3.84 -5.84
CA LEU A 65 0.03 4.97 -6.50
C LEU A 65 0.12 6.19 -5.59
N ARG A 66 -0.88 6.41 -4.72
CA ARG A 66 -0.82 7.45 -3.69
C ARG A 66 0.26 7.17 -2.66
N LEU A 67 0.42 5.93 -2.21
CA LEU A 67 1.52 5.55 -1.32
C LEU A 67 2.89 5.79 -1.98
N ILE A 68 3.07 5.36 -3.24
CA ILE A 68 4.31 5.58 -3.99
C ILE A 68 4.61 7.08 -4.13
N ARG A 69 3.59 7.91 -4.38
CA ARG A 69 3.74 9.37 -4.38
C ARG A 69 4.27 9.88 -3.03
N GLN A 70 3.73 9.42 -1.91
CA GLN A 70 4.22 9.83 -0.59
C GLN A 70 5.64 9.35 -0.31
N LEU A 71 5.99 8.12 -0.69
CA LEU A 71 7.37 7.61 -0.57
C LEU A 71 8.35 8.46 -1.38
N ARG A 72 7.98 8.86 -2.60
CA ARG A 72 8.78 9.76 -3.44
C ARG A 72 8.94 11.15 -2.80
N ASN A 73 7.88 11.69 -2.21
CA ASN A 73 7.96 12.97 -1.48
C ASN A 73 8.98 12.92 -0.33
N TYR A 74 9.24 11.74 0.23
CA TYR A 74 10.23 11.50 1.27
C TYR A 74 11.51 10.84 0.77
N LYS A 75 11.80 10.84 -0.54
CA LYS A 75 12.96 10.16 -1.13
C LYS A 75 14.28 10.51 -0.42
N GLU A 76 14.57 11.79 -0.24
CA GLU A 76 15.82 12.22 0.44
C GLU A 76 15.92 11.72 1.87
N LEU A 77 14.78 11.65 2.57
CA LEU A 77 14.73 11.14 3.93
C LEU A 77 14.94 9.61 3.95
N LEU A 78 14.34 8.89 2.99
CA LEU A 78 14.52 7.45 2.82
C LEU A 78 15.98 7.09 2.53
N GLU A 79 16.66 7.86 1.68
CA GLU A 79 18.06 7.63 1.31
C GLU A 79 19.02 7.83 2.49
N ARG A 80 18.71 8.76 3.40
CA ARG A 80 19.50 9.03 4.61
C ARG A 80 19.16 8.09 5.77
N SER A 81 17.93 7.56 5.78
CA SER A 81 17.46 6.71 6.86
C SER A 81 18.11 5.33 6.82
N ALA A 82 18.41 4.79 8.00
CA ALA A 82 18.83 3.38 8.13
C ALA A 82 17.63 2.40 8.16
N VAL A 83 16.40 2.91 7.99
CA VAL A 83 15.17 2.12 8.00
C VAL A 83 14.89 1.56 6.61
N ARG A 84 14.62 0.26 6.53
CA ARG A 84 14.13 -0.39 5.31
C ARG A 84 12.61 -0.34 5.26
N ILE A 85 12.07 -0.02 4.09
CA ILE A 85 10.62 -0.06 3.86
C ILE A 85 10.25 -1.27 3.02
N HIS A 86 9.23 -1.99 3.48
CA HIS A 86 8.61 -3.11 2.79
C HIS A 86 7.14 -2.78 2.52
N VAL A 87 6.78 -2.59 1.26
CA VAL A 87 5.40 -2.33 0.84
C VAL A 87 4.80 -3.62 0.32
N HIS A 88 3.60 -3.96 0.81
CA HIS A 88 2.89 -5.19 0.49
C HIS A 88 1.55 -4.83 -0.15
N PHE A 89 1.39 -5.18 -1.41
CA PHE A 89 0.18 -4.99 -2.19
C PHE A 89 -0.44 -6.35 -2.52
N TYR A 90 -1.64 -6.58 -1.99
CA TYR A 90 -2.40 -7.80 -2.24
C TYR A 90 -3.74 -7.47 -2.87
N ASP A 91 -4.20 -8.36 -3.72
CA ASP A 91 -5.55 -8.37 -4.29
C ASP A 91 -5.85 -9.82 -4.71
N GLU A 92 -7.11 -10.26 -4.65
CA GLU A 92 -7.44 -11.63 -5.06
C GLU A 92 -7.40 -11.81 -6.58
N ASP A 93 -7.55 -10.73 -7.34
CA ASP A 93 -7.63 -10.74 -8.79
C ASP A 93 -6.21 -10.67 -9.42
N PRO A 94 -5.78 -11.72 -10.15
CA PRO A 94 -4.47 -11.75 -10.77
C PRO A 94 -4.29 -10.71 -11.89
N ASP A 95 -5.37 -10.32 -12.58
CA ASP A 95 -5.31 -9.34 -13.67
C ASP A 95 -5.08 -7.93 -13.09
N LYS A 96 -5.73 -7.61 -11.97
CA LYS A 96 -5.47 -6.37 -11.22
C LYS A 96 -4.02 -6.30 -10.75
N ILE A 97 -3.50 -7.40 -10.21
CA ILE A 97 -2.10 -7.49 -9.77
C ILE A 97 -1.12 -7.35 -10.94
N ALA A 98 -1.41 -7.96 -12.09
CA ALA A 98 -0.59 -7.82 -13.28
C ALA A 98 -0.54 -6.35 -13.74
N GLN A 99 -1.69 -5.67 -13.78
CA GLN A 99 -1.77 -4.25 -14.11
C GLN A 99 -1.03 -3.37 -13.08
N LEU A 100 -1.21 -3.64 -11.79
CA LEU A 100 -0.53 -2.91 -10.73
C LEU A 100 0.99 -3.03 -10.85
N LYS A 101 1.53 -4.21 -11.15
CA LYS A 101 2.97 -4.42 -11.36
C LYS A 101 3.52 -3.53 -12.47
N ILE A 102 2.81 -3.41 -13.59
CA ILE A 102 3.20 -2.52 -14.70
C ILE A 102 3.28 -1.06 -14.20
N TYR A 103 2.25 -0.59 -13.49
CA TYR A 103 2.28 0.77 -12.95
C TYR A 103 3.41 0.98 -11.94
N ILE A 104 3.63 0.04 -11.03
CA ILE A 104 4.70 0.17 -10.03
C ILE A 104 6.07 0.17 -10.71
N ASP A 105 6.29 -0.68 -11.71
CA ASP A 105 7.56 -0.71 -12.44
C ASP A 105 7.86 0.62 -13.14
N LEU A 106 6.83 1.27 -13.70
CA LEU A 106 6.95 2.62 -14.29
C LEU A 106 7.19 3.72 -13.24
N HIS A 107 6.73 3.53 -12.01
CA HIS A 107 6.76 4.56 -10.96
C HIS A 107 7.80 4.30 -9.86
N ARG A 108 8.52 3.18 -9.85
CA ARG A 108 9.46 2.85 -8.75
C ARG A 108 10.90 3.29 -8.96
N CYS A 109 11.28 3.81 -10.13
CA CYS A 109 12.67 3.99 -10.61
C CYS A 109 13.67 4.70 -9.67
N ASP A 110 13.24 5.20 -8.51
CA ASP A 110 14.00 6.05 -7.60
C ASP A 110 13.89 5.66 -6.11
N LEU A 111 13.30 4.51 -5.78
CA LEU A 111 13.04 4.09 -4.40
C LEU A 111 13.92 2.90 -3.97
N SER A 112 15.24 3.09 -3.91
CA SER A 112 16.21 2.01 -3.63
C SER A 112 16.09 1.35 -2.25
N ASN A 113 15.63 2.10 -1.24
CA ASN A 113 15.41 1.60 0.13
C ASN A 113 14.00 1.04 0.37
N VAL A 114 13.23 0.84 -0.71
CA VAL A 114 11.86 0.32 -0.66
C VAL A 114 11.77 -0.97 -1.47
N THR A 115 11.31 -2.05 -0.84
CA THR A 115 10.96 -3.29 -1.54
C THR A 115 9.46 -3.41 -1.69
N PHE A 116 9.01 -3.91 -2.83
CA PHE A 116 7.60 -4.14 -3.11
C PHE A 116 7.33 -5.65 -3.20
N ASP A 117 6.43 -6.12 -2.36
CA ASP A 117 5.79 -7.43 -2.47
C ASP A 117 4.41 -7.24 -3.10
N ILE A 118 4.18 -7.81 -4.28
CA ILE A 118 2.96 -7.61 -5.06
C ILE A 118 2.44 -8.97 -5.51
N GLN A 119 1.37 -9.45 -4.89
CA GLN A 119 0.87 -10.81 -5.08
C GLN A 119 -0.64 -10.88 -5.23
N SER A 120 -1.09 -11.83 -6.05
CA SER A 120 -2.49 -12.21 -6.13
C SER A 120 -2.80 -13.21 -5.02
N LEU A 121 -3.43 -12.74 -3.95
CA LEU A 121 -3.77 -13.51 -2.76
C LEU A 121 -5.14 -13.03 -2.25
N ARG A 122 -5.97 -13.97 -1.80
CA ARG A 122 -7.15 -13.65 -1.01
C ARG A 122 -6.73 -13.05 0.33
N PHE A 123 -7.59 -12.24 0.93
CA PHE A 123 -7.31 -11.58 2.20
C PHE A 123 -6.82 -12.54 3.29
N GLU A 124 -7.50 -13.68 3.48
CA GLU A 124 -7.13 -14.68 4.50
C GLU A 124 -5.72 -15.25 4.28
N ASP A 125 -5.36 -15.52 3.01
CA ASP A 125 -4.06 -16.04 2.65
C ASP A 125 -2.97 -14.97 2.82
N ALA A 126 -3.24 -13.75 2.35
CA ALA A 126 -2.39 -12.58 2.51
C ALA A 126 -2.13 -12.26 4.00
N PHE A 127 -3.16 -12.31 4.83
CA PHE A 127 -3.06 -12.12 6.27
C PHE A 127 -2.23 -13.23 6.93
N ARG A 128 -2.45 -14.49 6.52
CA ARG A 128 -1.71 -15.64 7.04
C ARG A 128 -0.22 -15.56 6.71
N VAL A 129 0.16 -15.21 5.47
CA VAL A 129 1.59 -15.03 5.12
C VAL A 129 2.20 -13.81 5.82
N SER A 130 1.40 -12.79 6.10
CA SER A 130 1.83 -11.58 6.81
C SER A 130 1.87 -11.73 8.34
N ALA A 131 1.31 -12.79 8.90
CA ALA A 131 1.02 -12.91 10.33
C ALA A 131 2.26 -12.77 11.23
N GLN A 132 3.39 -13.37 10.83
CA GLN A 132 4.63 -13.26 11.59
C GLN A 132 5.14 -11.82 11.65
N THR A 133 5.10 -11.11 10.52
CA THR A 133 5.47 -9.70 10.44
C THR A 133 4.52 -8.86 11.29
N LEU A 134 3.20 -9.04 11.14
CA LEU A 134 2.18 -8.30 11.88
C LEU A 134 2.34 -8.49 13.40
N ALA A 135 2.64 -9.70 13.87
CA ALA A 135 2.84 -10.02 15.27
C ALA A 135 4.17 -9.52 15.88
N ASN A 136 5.17 -9.17 15.07
CA ASN A 136 6.52 -8.85 15.57
C ASN A 136 6.62 -7.44 16.20
N PRO A 137 6.76 -7.27 17.52
CA PRO A 137 6.73 -5.95 18.16
C PRO A 137 7.92 -5.05 17.82
N LYS A 138 8.97 -5.58 17.18
CA LYS A 138 10.19 -4.85 16.80
C LYS A 138 10.11 -4.22 15.40
N ILE A 139 8.96 -4.33 14.74
CA ILE A 139 8.71 -3.80 13.39
C ILE A 139 7.57 -2.79 13.47
N ALA A 140 7.74 -1.64 12.81
CA ALA A 140 6.66 -0.68 12.64
C ALA A 140 5.78 -1.11 11.47
N LYS A 141 4.44 -1.05 11.63
CA LYS A 141 3.51 -1.38 10.54
C LYS A 141 2.43 -0.33 10.38
N LEU A 142 2.11 -0.06 9.13
CA LEU A 142 0.89 0.59 8.71
C LEU A 142 0.05 -0.43 7.95
N VAL A 143 -1.21 -0.59 8.32
CA VAL A 143 -2.11 -1.59 7.73
C VAL A 143 -3.34 -0.89 7.20
N PHE A 144 -3.55 -0.97 5.89
CA PHE A 144 -4.71 -0.47 5.19
C PHE A 144 -5.59 -1.65 4.76
N ILE A 145 -6.83 -1.64 5.25
CA ILE A 145 -7.84 -2.68 5.02
C ILE A 145 -9.10 -1.94 4.60
N ASP A 146 -9.27 -1.73 3.29
CA ASP A 146 -10.45 -1.08 2.71
C ASP A 146 -11.10 -2.04 1.70
N GLN A 147 -11.94 -2.94 2.23
CA GLN A 147 -12.64 -3.89 1.38
C GLN A 147 -13.72 -3.20 0.53
N THR A 148 -13.78 -3.55 -0.76
CA THR A 148 -14.91 -3.19 -1.61
C THR A 148 -16.09 -4.14 -1.37
N GLY A 149 -17.14 -3.65 -0.70
CA GLY A 149 -18.27 -4.48 -0.25
C GLY A 149 -17.98 -5.26 1.05
N VAL A 150 -19.01 -5.87 1.64
CA VAL A 150 -18.87 -6.67 2.88
C VAL A 150 -18.81 -8.14 2.49
N ALA A 151 -17.61 -8.74 2.49
CA ALA A 151 -17.48 -10.18 2.20
C ALA A 151 -16.36 -10.91 2.95
N GLN A 152 -15.30 -10.24 3.41
CA GLN A 152 -14.07 -10.91 3.90
C GLN A 152 -13.56 -10.35 5.24
N VAL A 153 -13.99 -9.16 5.66
CA VAL A 153 -13.67 -8.60 6.99
C VAL A 153 -14.96 -8.50 7.80
N THR A 154 -15.13 -9.42 8.76
CA THR A 154 -16.25 -9.46 9.72
C THR A 154 -15.74 -9.63 11.13
#